data_AF-A0A9P6DFM5-F1
#
_entry.id   AF-A0A9P6DFM5-F1
#
_cell.length_a   1.000
_cell.length_b   1.000
_cell.length_c   1.000
_cell.angle_alpha   90.00
_cell.angle_beta   90.00
_cell.angle_gamma   90.00
#
_symmetry.space_group_name_H-M   'P 1'
#
loop_
_entity.id
_entity.type
_entity.pdbx_description
1 polymer ?
#
loop_
_entity_poly.entity_id
_entity_poly.type
_entity_poly.pdbx_seq_one_letter_code
_entity_poly.pdbx_strand_id
1 'polypeptide(L)'
;MFDPTFPAYPIFSLLTFILVLIPLPWHFQAWNSGTCLYMIWTAIGCLNYFVNSVVWHANAIDWAPIWCDISTRLTVGLSVAIPAASLCINRRLYKIASVQTVSISRVLSIWLLQKRRAVMTDLAIGLGIPFTQMGLQMIVEGHRYDIWEDIGCLPKTFNTPPAYPLSILWPLVIGLISAVYCLLTLRAFMIRRVQFQQLLARNSSLTVNRYFRLMSLATLELSFNTPISAYGLYLTITSSEIQPWRGLADAHFDWYTIDTFPAVLWRGNRTVVTTLELTRWSIVFCGLVFFAFFGFAEEARRHYRMAYEAVAKKLGILLPRPSSGAMANLGWKKNISILPMSNASISIPVFTQKLHSTSSTLATPPKYTAFSSDTSRTSYTDTTSSICRSPITPVFKAHADTVPPILPTMQLSESLRPSSSQSSLPMRQPSRDPEGRKSLYFVAL
;
A
#
# COMPACT_ATOMS: atom_id res chain seq x y z
N MET A 1 9.69 36.77 1.74
CA MET A 1 9.33 36.57 0.31
C MET A 1 8.04 35.77 0.31
N PHE A 2 6.98 36.20 -0.37
CA PHE A 2 5.65 35.58 -0.24
C PHE A 2 5.65 34.12 -0.74
N ASP A 3 4.97 33.21 -0.04
CA ASP A 3 4.82 31.82 -0.47
C ASP A 3 3.79 31.73 -1.61
N PRO A 4 4.18 31.34 -2.84
CA PRO A 4 3.24 31.21 -3.96
C PRO A 4 2.22 30.08 -3.80
N THR A 5 2.39 29.21 -2.80
CA THR A 5 1.52 28.04 -2.55
C THR A 5 0.51 28.26 -1.41
N PHE A 6 0.68 29.30 -0.59
CA PHE A 6 -0.26 29.63 0.48
C PHE A 6 -1.36 30.58 -0.04
N PRO A 7 -2.65 30.39 0.31
CA PRO A 7 -3.23 29.35 1.17
C PRO A 7 -3.65 28.08 0.42
N ALA A 8 -3.32 27.92 -0.86
CA ALA A 8 -3.80 26.82 -1.68
C ALA A 8 -3.40 25.44 -1.14
N TYR A 9 -2.14 25.25 -0.70
CA TYR A 9 -1.67 23.97 -0.17
C TYR A 9 -2.46 23.47 1.05
N PRO A 10 -2.61 24.23 2.16
CA PRO A 10 -3.41 23.77 3.30
C PRO A 10 -4.88 23.51 2.94
N ILE A 11 -5.48 24.31 2.04
CA ILE A 11 -6.85 24.09 1.56
C ILE A 11 -6.96 22.74 0.83
N PHE A 12 -6.06 22.45 -0.12
CA PHE A 12 -6.07 21.18 -0.85
C PHE A 12 -5.75 19.99 0.05
N SER A 13 -4.85 20.13 1.04
CA SER A 13 -4.52 19.05 1.96
C SER A 13 -5.70 18.71 2.89
N LEU A 14 -6.34 19.72 3.51
CA LEU A 14 -7.51 19.51 4.37
C LEU A 14 -8.72 18.97 3.59
N LEU A 15 -8.95 19.47 2.38
CA LEU A 15 -9.97 18.94 1.49
C LEU A 15 -9.70 17.47 1.14
N THR A 16 -8.45 17.13 0.83
CA THR A 16 -8.06 15.75 0.47
C THR A 16 -8.19 14.80 1.66
N PHE A 17 -7.82 15.22 2.87
CA PHE A 17 -8.07 14.47 4.12
C PHE A 17 -9.55 14.07 4.26
N ILE A 18 -10.48 15.03 4.07
CA ILE A 18 -11.92 14.78 4.13
C ILE A 18 -12.36 13.84 2.98
N LEU A 19 -11.96 14.14 1.74
CA LEU A 19 -12.38 13.38 0.56
C LEU A 19 -11.90 11.92 0.58
N VAL A 20 -10.69 11.64 1.08
CA VAL A 20 -10.14 10.28 1.20
C VAL A 20 -10.85 9.46 2.27
N LEU A 21 -11.23 10.08 3.39
CA LEU A 21 -11.95 9.39 4.47
C LEU A 21 -13.40 9.04 4.12
N ILE A 22 -14.05 9.79 3.21
CA ILE A 22 -15.40 9.47 2.73
C ILE A 22 -15.45 8.01 2.19
N PRO A 23 -14.54 7.57 1.30
CA PRO A 23 -13.99 6.23 1.12
C PRO A 23 -14.32 5.10 2.10
N LEU A 24 -14.03 5.35 3.39
CA LEU A 24 -13.53 4.34 4.30
C LEU A 24 -14.58 3.30 4.76
N PRO A 25 -15.81 3.66 5.17
CA PRO A 25 -16.73 2.70 5.80
C PRO A 25 -17.13 1.52 4.90
N TRP A 26 -17.43 1.74 3.62
CA TRP A 26 -17.82 0.66 2.71
C TRP A 26 -16.64 -0.15 2.17
N HIS A 27 -15.43 0.43 2.11
CA HIS A 27 -14.21 -0.33 1.84
C HIS A 27 -13.82 -1.24 3.02
N PHE A 28 -14.07 -0.80 4.25
CA PHE A 28 -13.91 -1.61 5.47
C PHE A 28 -14.92 -2.76 5.49
N GLN A 29 -16.22 -2.49 5.25
CA GLN A 29 -17.26 -3.52 5.10
C GLN A 29 -16.96 -4.53 3.97
N ALA A 30 -16.30 -4.10 2.89
CA ALA A 30 -15.84 -4.99 1.82
C ALA A 30 -14.59 -5.83 2.16
N TRP A 31 -14.04 -5.71 3.38
CA TRP A 31 -12.79 -6.33 3.82
C TRP A 31 -11.65 -6.05 2.83
N ASN A 32 -11.49 -4.81 2.39
CA ASN A 32 -10.43 -4.42 1.46
C ASN A 32 -9.24 -3.74 2.18
N SER A 33 -8.56 -4.55 2.99
CA SER A 33 -7.35 -4.26 3.77
C SER A 33 -6.39 -3.27 3.11
N GLY A 34 -5.77 -3.64 1.98
CA GLY A 34 -4.79 -2.79 1.30
C GLY A 34 -5.32 -1.40 0.94
N THR A 35 -6.58 -1.30 0.48
CA THR A 35 -7.20 -0.01 0.17
C THR A 35 -7.61 0.78 1.41
N CYS A 36 -7.99 0.12 2.51
CA CYS A 36 -8.24 0.79 3.79
C CYS A 36 -6.95 1.40 4.35
N LEU A 37 -5.85 0.65 4.29
CA LEU A 37 -4.52 1.13 4.67
C LEU A 37 -4.09 2.32 3.80
N TYR A 38 -4.28 2.25 2.48
CA TYR A 38 -3.98 3.36 1.56
C TYR A 38 -4.73 4.65 1.95
N MET A 39 -6.04 4.56 2.21
CA MET A 39 -6.83 5.72 2.62
C MET A 39 -6.41 6.26 4.00
N ILE A 40 -6.20 5.39 4.99
CA ILE A 40 -5.83 5.79 6.34
C ILE A 40 -4.47 6.48 6.34
N TRP A 41 -3.45 5.90 5.69
CA TRP A 41 -2.13 6.53 5.59
C TRP A 41 -2.16 7.84 4.79
N THR A 42 -2.88 7.88 3.66
CA THR A 42 -2.99 9.12 2.87
C THR A 42 -3.70 10.23 3.66
N ALA A 43 -4.73 9.89 4.43
CA ALA A 43 -5.41 10.85 5.32
C ALA A 43 -4.49 11.33 6.45
N ILE A 44 -3.77 10.43 7.13
CA ILE A 44 -2.77 10.80 8.14
C ILE A 44 -1.71 11.74 7.56
N GLY A 45 -1.21 11.46 6.35
CA GLY A 45 -0.25 12.33 5.67
C GLY A 45 -0.81 13.71 5.32
N CYS A 46 -2.02 13.78 4.76
CA CYS A 46 -2.67 15.06 4.46
C CYS A 46 -2.87 15.90 5.74
N LEU A 47 -3.30 15.27 6.85
CA LEU A 47 -3.45 15.95 8.14
C LEU A 47 -2.09 16.42 8.70
N ASN A 48 -1.05 15.59 8.59
CA ASN A 48 0.29 15.92 9.08
C ASN A 48 0.86 17.16 8.38
N TYR A 49 0.88 17.14 7.04
CA TYR A 49 1.37 18.28 6.26
C TYR A 49 0.46 19.51 6.31
N PHE A 50 -0.86 19.32 6.51
CA PHE A 50 -1.78 20.43 6.77
C PHE A 50 -1.37 21.20 8.04
N VAL A 51 -1.26 20.51 9.18
CA VAL A 51 -0.87 21.15 10.46
C VAL A 51 0.52 21.77 10.34
N ASN A 52 1.49 21.06 9.76
CA ASN A 52 2.82 21.60 9.50
C ASN A 52 2.77 22.94 8.72
N SER A 53 2.03 23.00 7.61
CA SER A 53 1.91 24.20 6.76
C SER A 53 1.13 25.37 7.38
N VAL A 54 0.37 25.13 8.46
CA VAL A 54 -0.38 26.16 9.19
C VAL A 54 0.43 26.70 10.37
N VAL A 55 1.12 25.84 11.13
CA VAL A 55 1.90 26.23 12.31
C VAL A 55 3.20 26.96 11.91
N TRP A 56 3.88 26.50 10.86
CA TRP A 56 5.13 27.09 10.37
C TRP A 56 4.96 28.07 9.20
N HIS A 57 3.77 28.64 9.03
CA HIS A 57 3.57 29.69 8.03
C HIS A 57 4.37 30.95 8.41
N ALA A 58 5.18 31.45 7.48
CA ALA A 58 6.06 32.63 7.63
C ALA A 58 6.97 32.61 8.88
N ASN A 59 7.25 31.43 9.46
CA ASN A 59 8.13 31.29 10.62
C ASN A 59 8.80 29.90 10.68
N ALA A 60 9.98 29.83 11.32
CA ALA A 60 10.73 28.58 11.53
C ALA A 60 11.03 28.33 13.03
N ILE A 61 10.16 28.80 13.92
CA ILE A 61 10.33 28.70 15.38
C ILE A 61 9.74 27.37 15.87
N ASP A 62 10.38 26.68 16.81
CA ASP A 62 9.81 25.47 17.40
C ASP A 62 8.71 25.80 18.44
N TRP A 63 7.49 26.01 17.95
CA TRP A 63 6.30 26.20 18.78
C TRP A 63 5.76 24.91 19.39
N ALA A 64 6.14 23.74 18.86
CA ALA A 64 5.48 22.48 19.18
C ALA A 64 6.44 21.27 19.06
N PRO A 65 7.42 21.13 19.96
CA PRO A 65 8.46 20.10 19.86
C PRO A 65 7.89 18.67 19.79
N ILE A 66 6.84 18.41 20.58
CA ILE A 66 6.13 17.13 20.65
C ILE A 66 5.38 16.82 19.34
N TRP A 67 4.87 17.86 18.65
CA TRP A 67 4.27 17.67 17.33
C TRP A 67 5.35 17.32 16.31
N CYS A 68 6.51 17.99 16.34
CA CYS A 68 7.61 17.66 15.43
C CYS A 68 8.12 16.22 15.61
N ASP A 69 8.30 15.75 16.86
CA ASP A 69 8.66 14.35 17.16
C ASP A 69 7.69 13.34 16.51
N ILE A 70 6.40 13.65 16.45
CA ILE A 70 5.37 12.79 15.83
C ILE A 70 5.40 12.96 14.30
N SER A 71 5.45 14.21 13.83
CA SER A 71 5.34 14.60 12.42
C SER A 71 6.49 14.07 11.56
N THR A 72 7.71 14.04 12.09
CA THR A 72 8.86 13.48 11.37
C THR A 72 8.79 11.95 11.27
N ARG A 73 8.43 11.25 12.35
CA ARG A 73 8.19 9.78 12.33
C ARG A 73 7.08 9.41 11.37
N LEU A 74 5.97 10.15 11.38
CA LEU A 74 4.90 9.98 10.40
C LEU A 74 5.40 10.18 8.98
N THR A 75 6.17 11.24 8.70
CA THR A 75 6.76 11.51 7.38
C THR A 75 7.63 10.35 6.88
N VAL A 76 8.50 9.81 7.73
CA VAL A 76 9.33 8.62 7.43
C VAL A 76 8.44 7.42 7.09
N GLY A 77 7.47 7.10 7.96
CA GLY A 77 6.57 5.97 7.75
C GLY A 77 5.71 6.10 6.49
N LEU A 78 5.22 7.29 6.18
CA LEU A 78 4.38 7.57 5.00
C LEU A 78 5.10 7.24 3.69
N SER A 79 6.40 7.52 3.60
CA SER A 79 7.22 7.23 2.41
C SER A 79 7.19 5.76 1.99
N VAL A 80 7.11 4.82 2.95
CA VAL A 80 7.00 3.38 2.71
C VAL A 80 5.56 2.87 2.82
N ALA A 81 4.69 3.54 3.57
CA ALA A 81 3.31 3.10 3.82
C ALA A 81 2.40 3.15 2.59
N ILE A 82 2.50 4.22 1.79
CA ILE A 82 1.72 4.39 0.56
C ILE A 82 2.10 3.29 -0.47
N PRO A 83 3.38 3.06 -0.82
CA PRO A 83 3.75 1.94 -1.68
C PRO A 83 3.49 0.56 -1.04
N ALA A 84 3.62 0.39 0.27
CA ALA A 84 3.28 -0.89 0.92
C ALA A 84 1.77 -1.21 0.85
N ALA A 85 0.91 -0.19 0.95
CA ALA A 85 -0.52 -0.33 0.74
C ALA A 85 -0.87 -0.61 -0.73
N SER A 86 -0.18 0.05 -1.68
CA SER A 86 -0.27 -0.25 -3.12
C SER A 86 0.15 -1.69 -3.44
N LEU A 87 1.26 -2.16 -2.89
CA LEU A 87 1.70 -3.55 -2.97
C LEU A 87 0.65 -4.52 -2.42
N CYS A 88 -0.04 -4.20 -1.33
CA CYS A 88 -1.16 -5.00 -0.83
C CYS A 88 -2.34 -5.05 -1.81
N ILE A 89 -2.65 -3.95 -2.49
CA ILE A 89 -3.66 -3.91 -3.56
C ILE A 89 -3.22 -4.79 -4.74
N ASN A 90 -2.02 -4.61 -5.28
CA ASN A 90 -1.48 -5.42 -6.38
C ASN A 90 -1.42 -6.92 -6.03
N ARG A 91 -0.95 -7.28 -4.83
CA ARG A 91 -0.97 -8.65 -4.30
C ARG A 91 -2.38 -9.25 -4.24
N ARG A 92 -3.40 -8.46 -3.90
CA ARG A 92 -4.82 -8.88 -3.90
C ARG A 92 -5.35 -9.07 -5.31
N LEU A 93 -5.07 -8.15 -6.23
CA LEU A 93 -5.47 -8.25 -7.64
C LEU A 93 -4.83 -9.49 -8.29
N TYR A 94 -3.53 -9.73 -8.06
CA TYR A 94 -2.83 -10.92 -8.53
C TYR A 94 -3.50 -12.22 -8.07
N LYS A 95 -3.88 -12.33 -6.80
CA LYS A 95 -4.61 -13.48 -6.26
C LYS A 95 -5.96 -13.68 -6.95
N ILE A 96 -6.70 -12.60 -7.22
CA ILE A 96 -7.99 -12.67 -7.92
C ILE A 96 -7.81 -13.16 -9.38
N ALA A 97 -6.76 -12.70 -10.08
CA ALA A 97 -6.47 -13.11 -11.46
C ALA A 97 -5.89 -14.54 -11.59
N SER A 98 -5.23 -15.05 -10.54
CA SER A 98 -4.56 -16.36 -10.53
C SER A 98 -5.43 -17.51 -10.01
N VAL A 99 -6.48 -17.24 -9.22
CA VAL A 99 -7.43 -18.27 -8.73
C VAL A 99 -8.16 -18.97 -9.88
N GLN A 100 -8.10 -20.30 -9.89
CA GLN A 100 -8.99 -21.19 -10.66
C GLN A 100 -10.16 -21.62 -9.78
N THR A 101 -11.30 -21.96 -10.38
CA THR A 101 -12.52 -22.36 -9.66
C THR A 101 -12.34 -23.66 -8.86
N VAL A 102 -12.42 -23.58 -7.52
CA VAL A 102 -12.50 -24.74 -6.63
C VAL A 102 -13.93 -24.89 -6.11
N SER A 103 -14.38 -26.13 -5.88
CA SER A 103 -15.77 -26.47 -5.52
C SER A 103 -16.19 -25.96 -4.13
N ILE A 104 -17.49 -25.71 -3.96
CA ILE A 104 -18.03 -24.73 -2.99
C ILE A 104 -18.48 -25.35 -1.64
N SER A 105 -18.73 -26.66 -1.58
CA SER A 105 -19.71 -27.21 -0.62
C SER A 105 -19.25 -27.38 0.85
N ARG A 106 -17.94 -27.39 1.15
CA ARG A 106 -17.41 -27.48 2.53
C ARG A 106 -16.66 -26.21 2.97
N VAL A 107 -16.85 -25.11 2.24
CA VAL A 107 -15.82 -24.06 2.12
C VAL A 107 -15.97 -22.88 3.10
N LEU A 108 -17.16 -22.59 3.63
CA LEU A 108 -17.43 -21.32 4.33
C LEU A 108 -16.45 -21.00 5.48
N SER A 109 -16.19 -21.96 6.38
CA SER A 109 -15.23 -21.77 7.48
C SER A 109 -13.79 -21.61 6.97
N ILE A 110 -13.37 -22.45 6.02
CA ILE A 110 -12.04 -22.39 5.39
C ILE A 110 -11.82 -21.05 4.67
N TRP A 111 -12.85 -20.54 4.00
CA TRP A 111 -12.86 -19.24 3.31
C TRP A 111 -12.74 -18.07 4.29
N LEU A 112 -13.43 -18.11 5.44
CA LEU A 112 -13.26 -17.12 6.50
C LEU A 112 -11.83 -17.13 7.06
N LEU A 113 -11.23 -18.31 7.26
CA LEU A 113 -9.82 -18.43 7.67
C LEU A 113 -8.85 -17.90 6.60
N GLN A 114 -9.06 -18.24 5.32
CA GLN A 114 -8.26 -17.72 4.19
C GLN A 114 -8.37 -16.18 4.09
N LYS A 115 -9.58 -15.63 4.24
CA LYS A 115 -9.85 -14.19 4.19
C LYS A 115 -9.22 -13.45 5.37
N ARG A 116 -9.29 -14.01 6.60
CA ARG A 116 -8.57 -13.49 7.77
C ARG A 116 -7.05 -13.53 7.56
N ARG A 117 -6.49 -14.66 7.09
CA ARG A 117 -5.04 -14.79 6.78
C ARG A 117 -4.57 -13.79 5.71
N ALA A 118 -5.40 -13.51 4.70
CA ALA A 118 -5.10 -12.48 3.71
C ALA A 118 -5.00 -11.08 4.35
N VAL A 119 -6.01 -10.67 5.12
CA VAL A 119 -6.01 -9.40 5.85
C VAL A 119 -4.84 -9.30 6.85
N MET A 120 -4.53 -10.36 7.59
CA MET A 120 -3.36 -10.36 8.49
C MET A 120 -2.05 -10.17 7.74
N THR A 121 -1.88 -10.72 6.52
CA THR A 121 -0.66 -10.41 5.75
C THR A 121 -0.65 -8.97 5.24
N ASP A 122 -1.79 -8.45 4.79
CA ASP A 122 -1.87 -7.08 4.27
C ASP A 122 -1.61 -6.04 5.39
N LEU A 123 -2.06 -6.32 6.62
CA LEU A 123 -1.73 -5.54 7.82
C LEU A 123 -0.25 -5.68 8.18
N ALA A 124 0.32 -6.89 8.16
CA ALA A 124 1.74 -7.10 8.44
C ALA A 124 2.65 -6.36 7.44
N ILE A 125 2.27 -6.28 6.17
CA ILE A 125 2.98 -5.51 5.14
C ILE A 125 2.74 -3.99 5.33
N GLY A 126 1.48 -3.55 5.28
CA GLY A 126 1.11 -2.13 5.24
C GLY A 126 1.08 -1.39 6.59
N LEU A 127 1.36 -2.06 7.70
CA LEU A 127 1.66 -1.44 9.00
C LEU A 127 3.04 -1.85 9.51
N GLY A 128 3.41 -3.13 9.40
CA GLY A 128 4.68 -3.63 9.91
C GLY A 128 5.90 -3.01 9.22
N ILE A 129 5.88 -2.81 7.90
CA ILE A 129 6.99 -2.13 7.20
C ILE A 129 7.10 -0.66 7.66
N PRO A 130 6.04 0.17 7.65
CA PRO A 130 6.09 1.53 8.21
C PRO A 130 6.61 1.63 9.65
N PHE A 131 6.12 0.80 10.57
CA PHE A 131 6.59 0.86 11.96
C PHE A 131 8.03 0.36 12.13
N THR A 132 8.46 -0.62 11.34
CA THR A 132 9.88 -1.04 11.30
C THR A 132 10.76 0.09 10.78
N GLN A 133 10.36 0.75 9.69
CA GLN A 133 11.07 1.88 9.09
C GLN A 133 11.21 3.06 10.08
N MET A 134 10.15 3.43 10.79
CA MET A 134 10.18 4.48 11.82
C MET A 134 11.23 4.19 12.92
N GLY A 135 11.41 2.91 13.28
CA GLY A 135 12.41 2.47 14.26
C GLY A 135 13.83 2.38 13.68
N LEU A 136 14.01 1.83 12.47
CA LEU A 136 15.33 1.74 11.82
C LEU A 136 15.92 3.11 11.48
N GLN A 137 15.06 4.08 11.13
CA GLN A 137 15.45 5.47 10.90
C GLN A 137 16.23 6.06 12.07
N MET A 138 15.85 5.75 13.33
CA MET A 138 16.52 6.26 14.54
C MET A 138 18.03 6.04 14.50
N ILE A 139 18.50 4.94 13.89
CA ILE A 139 19.92 4.55 13.85
C ILE A 139 20.73 5.46 12.90
N VAL A 140 20.07 6.03 11.87
CA VAL A 140 20.69 6.74 10.74
C VAL A 140 20.23 8.20 10.63
N GLU A 141 19.72 8.72 11.73
CA GLU A 141 19.28 10.10 11.92
C GLU A 141 20.39 10.88 12.63
N GLY A 142 20.66 12.11 12.18
CA GLY A 142 21.75 12.92 12.71
C GLY A 142 21.37 13.68 13.98
N HIS A 143 20.22 14.33 13.92
CA HIS A 143 19.62 15.10 15.01
C HIS A 143 18.10 15.07 14.91
N ARG A 144 17.43 15.49 16.00
CA ARG A 144 16.01 15.24 16.27
C ARG A 144 15.05 15.57 15.13
N TYR A 145 15.20 16.73 14.48
CA TYR A 145 14.52 17.16 13.26
C TYR A 145 15.05 18.49 12.73
N ASP A 146 14.80 18.76 11.44
CA ASP A 146 14.92 20.09 10.83
C ASP A 146 13.55 20.79 10.85
N ILE A 147 13.51 22.12 10.99
CA ILE A 147 12.30 22.95 10.77
C ILE A 147 12.49 23.82 9.52
N TRP A 148 11.56 23.75 8.57
CA TRP A 148 11.62 24.49 7.31
C TRP A 148 10.45 25.48 7.21
N GLU A 149 10.73 26.77 7.01
CA GLU A 149 9.69 27.83 6.92
C GLU A 149 8.66 27.52 5.82
N ASP A 150 7.36 27.69 6.12
CA ASP A 150 6.19 27.31 5.29
C ASP A 150 6.01 25.80 4.97
N ILE A 151 6.92 24.93 5.44
CA ILE A 151 6.89 23.47 5.22
C ILE A 151 6.67 22.71 6.53
N GLY A 152 7.18 23.22 7.65
CA GLY A 152 7.18 22.60 8.97
C GLY A 152 8.35 21.64 9.22
N CYS A 153 8.24 20.79 10.23
CA CYS A 153 9.31 19.90 10.65
C CYS A 153 9.46 18.63 9.80
N LEU A 154 10.71 18.24 9.53
CA LEU A 154 11.11 17.12 8.67
C LEU A 154 12.26 16.30 9.29
N PRO A 155 12.32 14.98 9.03
CA PRO A 155 13.35 14.08 9.57
C PRO A 155 14.73 14.33 8.94
N LYS A 156 15.81 14.30 9.75
CA LYS A 156 17.18 14.47 9.24
C LYS A 156 17.94 13.14 9.14
N THR A 157 17.83 12.47 8.00
CA THR A 157 18.69 11.32 7.69
C THR A 157 20.14 11.78 7.49
N PHE A 158 21.10 11.18 8.20
CA PHE A 158 22.53 11.46 8.04
C PHE A 158 23.11 10.64 6.87
N ASN A 159 23.65 11.31 5.84
CA ASN A 159 24.08 10.68 4.59
C ASN A 159 25.35 9.82 4.77
N THR A 160 25.15 8.57 5.18
CA THR A 160 26.19 7.58 5.47
C THR A 160 25.84 6.24 4.83
N PRO A 161 26.80 5.33 4.60
CA PRO A 161 26.54 4.02 4.00
C PRO A 161 25.37 3.21 4.62
N PRO A 162 25.16 3.14 5.95
CA PRO A 162 24.01 2.41 6.50
C PRO A 162 22.66 3.11 6.29
N ALA A 163 22.59 4.41 6.02
CA ALA A 163 21.33 5.11 5.76
C ALA A 163 20.58 4.57 4.53
N TYR A 164 21.33 4.05 3.55
CA TYR A 164 20.79 3.47 2.33
C TYR A 164 19.95 2.20 2.60
N PRO A 165 20.51 1.10 3.16
CA PRO A 165 19.75 -0.10 3.48
C PRO A 165 18.82 0.04 4.69
N LEU A 166 19.06 0.96 5.63
CA LEU A 166 18.19 1.13 6.80
C LEU A 166 17.01 2.09 6.57
N SER A 167 17.09 2.99 5.59
CA SER A 167 15.99 3.91 5.27
C SER A 167 15.78 4.14 3.76
N ILE A 168 16.74 4.74 3.07
CA ILE A 168 16.52 5.44 1.79
C ILE A 168 16.05 4.50 0.66
N LEU A 169 16.49 3.24 0.63
CA LEU A 169 16.17 2.30 -0.45
C LEU A 169 14.74 1.73 -0.39
N TRP A 170 14.06 1.77 0.77
CA TRP A 170 12.83 1.00 0.98
C TRP A 170 11.64 1.38 0.08
N PRO A 171 11.32 2.68 -0.16
CA PRO A 171 10.23 3.04 -1.09
C PRO A 171 10.44 2.47 -2.49
N LEU A 172 11.68 2.52 -3.00
CA LEU A 172 12.05 1.99 -4.32
C LEU A 172 11.96 0.46 -4.35
N VAL A 173 12.45 -0.24 -3.33
CA VAL A 173 12.36 -1.72 -3.23
C VAL A 173 10.90 -2.17 -3.20
N ILE A 174 10.04 -1.52 -2.41
CA ILE A 174 8.61 -1.85 -2.34
C ILE A 174 7.92 -1.56 -3.68
N GLY A 175 8.26 -0.45 -4.34
CA GLY A 175 7.80 -0.11 -5.69
C GLY A 175 8.16 -1.19 -6.72
N LEU A 176 9.43 -1.63 -6.77
CA LEU A 176 9.88 -2.68 -7.68
C LEU A 176 9.18 -4.04 -7.42
N ILE A 177 8.95 -4.41 -6.17
CA ILE A 177 8.15 -5.61 -5.84
C ILE A 177 6.69 -5.43 -6.30
N SER A 178 6.11 -4.24 -6.12
CA SER A 178 4.77 -3.89 -6.60
C SER A 178 4.67 -3.98 -8.13
N ALA A 179 5.72 -3.58 -8.86
CA ALA A 179 5.82 -3.71 -10.32
C ALA A 179 5.72 -5.17 -10.78
N VAL A 180 6.45 -6.08 -10.13
CA VAL A 180 6.41 -7.52 -10.44
C VAL A 180 5.00 -8.06 -10.25
N TYR A 181 4.32 -7.72 -9.15
CA TYR A 181 2.91 -8.12 -8.97
C TYR A 181 1.97 -7.51 -10.00
N CYS A 182 2.15 -6.25 -10.39
CA CYS A 182 1.36 -5.59 -11.44
C CYS A 182 1.51 -6.31 -12.79
N LEU A 183 2.76 -6.56 -13.22
CA LEU A 183 3.07 -7.29 -14.47
C LEU A 183 2.51 -8.72 -14.47
N LEU A 184 2.67 -9.45 -13.37
CA LEU A 184 2.11 -10.80 -13.22
C LEU A 184 0.57 -10.80 -13.25
N THR A 185 -0.07 -9.77 -12.71
CA THR A 185 -1.53 -9.62 -12.73
C THR A 185 -2.04 -9.30 -14.13
N LEU A 186 -1.40 -8.37 -14.84
CA LEU A 186 -1.71 -8.04 -16.23
C LEU A 186 -1.53 -9.26 -17.15
N ARG A 187 -0.44 -10.03 -16.99
CA ARG A 187 -0.21 -11.29 -17.71
C ARG A 187 -1.31 -12.31 -17.43
N ALA A 188 -1.66 -12.54 -16.16
CA ALA A 188 -2.72 -13.48 -15.79
C ALA A 188 -4.09 -13.06 -16.34
N PHE A 189 -4.42 -11.77 -16.28
CA PHE A 189 -5.64 -11.20 -16.84
C PHE A 189 -5.70 -11.39 -18.37
N MET A 190 -4.64 -11.05 -19.11
CA MET A 190 -4.60 -11.17 -20.57
C MET A 190 -4.79 -12.63 -21.03
N ILE A 191 -4.12 -13.58 -20.38
CA ILE A 191 -4.25 -15.02 -20.70
C ILE A 191 -5.66 -15.54 -20.39
N ARG A 192 -6.30 -15.08 -19.30
CA ARG A 192 -7.54 -15.66 -18.77
C ARG A 192 -8.80 -14.80 -18.97
N ARG A 193 -8.75 -13.74 -19.79
CA ARG A 193 -9.76 -12.67 -19.88
C ARG A 193 -11.23 -13.14 -19.93
N VAL A 194 -11.52 -14.23 -20.66
CA VAL A 194 -12.88 -14.80 -20.80
C VAL A 194 -13.34 -15.48 -19.50
N GLN A 195 -12.50 -16.35 -18.92
CA GLN A 195 -12.76 -16.99 -17.62
C GLN A 195 -12.85 -15.96 -16.50
N PHE A 196 -12.04 -14.90 -16.57
CA PHE A 196 -12.00 -13.82 -15.59
C PHE A 196 -13.33 -13.03 -15.54
N GLN A 197 -13.95 -12.72 -16.68
CA GLN A 197 -15.27 -12.09 -16.69
C GLN A 197 -16.34 -12.97 -16.04
N GLN A 198 -16.33 -14.27 -16.31
CA GLN A 198 -17.24 -15.25 -15.69
C GLN A 198 -16.99 -15.39 -14.17
N LEU A 199 -15.73 -15.38 -13.73
CA LEU A 199 -15.34 -15.40 -12.33
C LEU A 199 -15.85 -14.17 -11.57
N LEU A 200 -15.71 -12.97 -12.13
CA LEU A 200 -16.18 -11.74 -11.46
C LEU A 200 -17.70 -11.61 -11.49
N ALA A 201 -18.38 -12.04 -12.56
CA ALA A 201 -19.84 -12.12 -12.59
C ALA A 201 -20.41 -13.04 -11.49
N ARG A 202 -19.67 -14.07 -11.09
CA ARG A 202 -20.04 -15.00 -10.00
C ARG A 202 -19.69 -14.49 -8.59
N ASN A 203 -18.89 -13.43 -8.46
CA ASN A 203 -18.40 -12.91 -7.17
C ASN A 203 -19.09 -11.60 -6.76
N SER A 204 -20.19 -11.70 -6.01
CA SER A 204 -20.97 -10.56 -5.53
C SER A 204 -20.18 -9.51 -4.73
N SER A 205 -19.04 -9.86 -4.13
CA SER A 205 -18.20 -8.92 -3.37
C SER A 205 -17.26 -8.05 -4.21
N LEU A 206 -17.10 -8.30 -5.53
CA LEU A 206 -16.09 -7.63 -6.35
C LEU A 206 -16.52 -7.48 -7.82
N THR A 207 -17.04 -6.30 -8.16
CA THR A 207 -17.47 -5.97 -9.53
C THR A 207 -16.29 -5.71 -10.47
N VAL A 208 -16.48 -5.95 -11.76
CA VAL A 208 -15.50 -5.68 -12.83
C VAL A 208 -15.02 -4.23 -12.81
N ASN A 209 -15.95 -3.28 -12.67
CA ASN A 209 -15.63 -1.85 -12.58
C ASN A 209 -14.76 -1.51 -11.36
N ARG A 210 -14.95 -2.19 -10.22
CA ARG A 210 -14.11 -2.00 -9.02
C ARG A 210 -12.72 -2.60 -9.19
N TYR A 211 -12.61 -3.74 -9.87
CA TYR A 211 -11.32 -4.36 -10.18
C TYR A 211 -10.44 -3.46 -11.05
N PHE A 212 -10.98 -2.92 -12.15
CA PHE A 212 -10.22 -2.02 -13.02
C PHE A 212 -9.82 -0.72 -12.33
N ARG A 213 -10.70 -0.11 -11.50
CA ARG A 213 -10.36 1.08 -10.70
C ARG A 213 -9.20 0.82 -9.73
N LEU A 214 -9.17 -0.35 -9.09
CA LEU A 214 -8.06 -0.76 -8.21
C LEU A 214 -6.76 -1.00 -9.00
N MET A 215 -6.85 -1.59 -10.20
CA MET A 215 -5.70 -1.76 -11.09
C MET A 215 -5.15 -0.40 -11.53
N SER A 216 -5.98 0.49 -12.07
CA SER A 216 -5.56 1.81 -12.54
C SER A 216 -4.92 2.65 -11.44
N LEU A 217 -5.47 2.62 -10.22
CA LEU A 217 -4.85 3.26 -9.04
C LEU A 217 -3.43 2.72 -8.80
N ALA A 218 -3.26 1.40 -8.73
CA ALA A 218 -1.99 0.77 -8.41
C ALA A 218 -0.96 0.86 -9.54
N THR A 219 -1.39 0.91 -10.81
CA THR A 219 -0.51 1.20 -11.96
C THR A 219 -0.07 2.67 -11.98
N LEU A 220 -0.96 3.62 -11.67
CA LEU A 220 -0.60 5.04 -11.64
C LEU A 220 0.33 5.37 -10.47
N GLU A 221 0.05 4.85 -9.27
CA GLU A 221 0.95 4.98 -8.12
C GLU A 221 2.34 4.44 -8.47
N LEU A 222 2.43 3.23 -9.04
CA LEU A 222 3.70 2.65 -9.47
C LEU A 222 4.45 3.52 -10.50
N SER A 223 3.74 4.02 -11.52
CA SER A 223 4.33 4.81 -12.61
C SER A 223 4.87 6.18 -12.18
N PHE A 224 4.34 6.76 -11.10
CA PHE A 224 4.87 8.02 -10.56
C PHE A 224 5.83 7.80 -9.39
N ASN A 225 5.50 6.94 -8.43
CA ASN A 225 6.28 6.74 -7.22
C ASN A 225 7.63 6.07 -7.47
N THR A 226 7.70 5.09 -8.40
CA THR A 226 8.98 4.38 -8.67
C THR A 226 10.02 5.31 -9.29
N PRO A 227 9.72 6.12 -10.33
CA PRO A 227 10.68 7.11 -10.86
C PRO A 227 11.02 8.21 -9.85
N ILE A 228 10.06 8.70 -9.06
CA ILE A 228 10.32 9.72 -8.02
C ILE A 228 11.28 9.17 -6.96
N SER A 229 11.04 7.95 -6.47
CA SER A 229 11.92 7.27 -5.50
C SER A 229 13.33 7.05 -6.06
N ALA A 230 13.44 6.62 -7.33
CA ALA A 230 14.73 6.41 -7.99
C ALA A 230 15.50 7.73 -8.20
N TYR A 231 14.79 8.82 -8.56
CA TYR A 231 15.40 10.14 -8.74
C TYR A 231 15.81 10.78 -7.41
N GLY A 232 15.01 10.62 -6.35
CA GLY A 232 15.38 11.05 -4.99
C GLY A 232 16.63 10.33 -4.46
N LEU A 233 16.75 9.03 -4.71
CA LEU A 233 17.95 8.25 -4.42
C LEU A 233 19.17 8.79 -5.21
N TYR A 234 19.02 9.00 -6.51
CA TYR A 234 20.08 9.58 -7.36
C TYR A 234 20.54 10.97 -6.87
N LEU A 235 19.60 11.85 -6.53
CA LEU A 235 19.90 13.16 -5.95
C LEU A 235 20.62 13.04 -4.60
N THR A 236 20.24 12.10 -3.75
CA THR A 236 20.89 11.89 -2.43
C THR A 236 22.34 11.45 -2.59
N ILE A 237 22.64 10.57 -3.54
CA ILE A 237 24.00 10.09 -3.84
C ILE A 237 24.85 11.19 -4.51
N THR A 238 24.25 12.02 -5.38
CA THR A 238 25.01 12.95 -6.24
C THR A 238 25.13 14.36 -5.66
N SER A 239 24.19 14.78 -4.80
CA SER A 239 24.09 16.16 -4.29
C SER A 239 24.61 16.32 -2.86
N SER A 240 25.14 15.26 -2.25
CA SER A 240 25.61 15.26 -0.87
C SER A 240 26.74 14.24 -0.70
N GLU A 241 27.85 14.65 -0.11
CA GLU A 241 28.98 13.76 0.18
C GLU A 241 28.56 12.66 1.16
N ILE A 242 28.94 11.41 0.87
CA ILE A 242 28.62 10.25 1.72
C ILE A 242 29.67 10.17 2.82
N GLN A 243 29.29 10.53 4.04
CA GLN A 243 30.18 10.56 5.20
C GLN A 243 30.48 9.15 5.73
N PRO A 244 31.69 8.88 6.23
CA PRO A 244 32.06 7.57 6.76
C PRO A 244 31.31 7.30 8.08
N TRP A 245 30.68 6.13 8.20
CA TRP A 245 30.00 5.73 9.43
C TRP A 245 31.02 5.38 10.53
N ARG A 246 31.11 6.22 11.56
CA ARG A 246 32.01 6.03 12.72
C ARG A 246 31.34 5.40 13.94
N GLY A 247 30.03 5.15 13.88
CA GLY A 247 29.24 4.57 14.97
C GLY A 247 28.15 5.50 15.50
N LEU A 248 27.25 4.95 16.31
CA LEU A 248 26.05 5.65 16.78
C LEU A 248 26.36 6.93 17.59
N ALA A 249 27.46 6.94 18.35
CA ALA A 249 27.86 8.09 19.16
C ALA A 249 28.38 9.29 18.34
N ASP A 250 28.91 9.04 17.13
CA ASP A 250 29.30 10.09 16.17
C ASP A 250 28.06 10.57 15.40
N ALA A 251 27.19 9.64 15.00
CA ALA A 251 25.92 9.93 14.33
C ALA A 251 24.87 10.65 15.22
N HIS A 252 24.98 10.62 16.54
CA HIS A 252 24.09 11.31 17.49
C HIS A 252 24.83 12.35 18.36
N PHE A 253 26.01 12.79 17.92
CA PHE A 253 26.93 13.61 18.72
C PHE A 253 26.30 14.91 19.26
N ASP A 254 25.34 15.49 18.53
CA ASP A 254 24.57 16.67 18.94
C ASP A 254 23.06 16.50 18.69
N TRP A 255 22.50 15.37 19.15
CA TRP A 255 21.12 14.94 18.85
C TRP A 255 20.03 15.99 19.13
N TYR A 256 20.21 16.85 20.14
CA TYR A 256 19.20 17.81 20.61
C TYR A 256 19.19 19.13 19.82
N THR A 257 20.15 19.37 18.94
CA THR A 257 20.13 20.53 18.04
C THR A 257 19.01 20.40 17.01
N ILE A 258 18.40 21.54 16.68
CA ILE A 258 17.28 21.68 15.75
C ILE A 258 17.67 22.74 14.72
N ASP A 259 18.01 22.30 13.51
CA ASP A 259 18.31 23.21 12.40
C ASP A 259 17.03 23.92 11.93
N THR A 260 17.08 25.25 11.83
CA THR A 260 15.95 26.07 11.35
C THR A 260 16.30 26.71 10.00
N PHE A 261 15.57 26.34 8.95
CA PHE A 261 15.80 26.79 7.58
C PHE A 261 14.77 27.87 7.18
N PRO A 262 15.11 29.16 7.27
CA PRO A 262 14.25 30.23 6.79
C PRO A 262 14.07 30.18 5.27
N ALA A 263 12.94 30.69 4.79
CA ALA A 263 12.49 30.58 3.41
C ALA A 263 13.48 31.14 2.39
N VAL A 264 14.24 32.19 2.76
CA VAL A 264 15.25 32.79 1.89
C VAL A 264 16.38 31.81 1.53
N LEU A 265 16.75 30.90 2.43
CA LEU A 265 17.80 29.91 2.18
C LEU A 265 17.28 28.76 1.33
N TRP A 266 16.17 28.12 1.75
CA TRP A 266 15.69 26.93 1.05
C TRP A 266 15.09 27.24 -0.32
N ARG A 267 14.42 28.40 -0.49
CA ARG A 267 13.89 28.85 -1.80
C ARG A 267 14.99 29.30 -2.77
N GLY A 268 16.23 29.52 -2.29
CA GLY A 268 17.39 29.80 -3.13
C GLY A 268 17.87 28.60 -3.96
N ASN A 269 17.63 27.37 -3.50
CA ASN A 269 18.07 26.15 -4.18
C ASN A 269 16.89 25.43 -4.88
N ARG A 270 16.84 25.50 -6.22
CA ARG A 270 15.78 24.89 -7.04
C ARG A 270 15.60 23.38 -6.81
N THR A 271 16.69 22.65 -6.53
CA THR A 271 16.64 21.20 -6.26
C THR A 271 15.97 20.92 -4.92
N VAL A 272 16.29 21.71 -3.89
CA VAL A 272 15.66 21.62 -2.57
C VAL A 272 14.17 21.97 -2.65
N VAL A 273 13.82 23.10 -3.28
CA VAL A 273 12.41 23.48 -3.55
C VAL A 273 11.67 22.34 -4.23
N THR A 274 12.19 21.81 -5.33
CA THR A 274 11.52 20.76 -6.11
C THR A 274 11.31 19.49 -5.28
N THR A 275 12.30 19.06 -4.48
CA THR A 275 12.19 17.87 -3.64
C THR A 275 11.20 18.03 -2.48
N LEU A 276 11.20 19.18 -1.81
CA LEU A 276 10.26 19.47 -0.71
C LEU A 276 8.82 19.59 -1.22
N GLU A 277 8.63 20.36 -2.30
CA GLU A 277 7.32 20.52 -2.95
C GLU A 277 6.79 19.17 -3.46
N LEU A 278 7.59 18.42 -4.23
CA LEU A 278 7.16 17.14 -4.80
C LEU A 278 6.77 16.15 -3.69
N THR A 279 7.55 16.07 -2.61
CA THR A 279 7.22 15.27 -1.43
C THR A 279 5.87 15.67 -0.85
N ARG A 280 5.65 16.95 -0.49
CA ARG A 280 4.41 17.38 0.19
C ARG A 280 3.16 17.35 -0.70
N TRP A 281 3.30 17.60 -2.01
CA TRP A 281 2.19 17.51 -2.96
C TRP A 281 1.88 16.08 -3.41
N SER A 282 2.84 15.14 -3.37
CA SER A 282 2.62 13.75 -3.79
C SER A 282 1.51 13.04 -3.01
N ILE A 283 1.39 13.29 -1.70
CA ILE A 283 0.35 12.70 -0.85
C ILE A 283 -1.03 13.28 -1.18
N VAL A 284 -1.10 14.60 -1.38
CA VAL A 284 -2.33 15.29 -1.82
C VAL A 284 -2.78 14.75 -3.18
N PHE A 285 -1.85 14.60 -4.13
CA PHE A 285 -2.12 13.99 -5.44
C PHE A 285 -2.62 12.55 -5.32
N CYS A 286 -1.97 11.70 -4.50
CA CYS A 286 -2.41 10.33 -4.23
C CYS A 286 -3.85 10.27 -3.70
N GLY A 287 -4.21 11.16 -2.77
CA GLY A 287 -5.56 11.24 -2.22
C GLY A 287 -6.62 11.72 -3.21
N LEU A 288 -6.30 12.74 -4.02
CA LEU A 288 -7.19 13.24 -5.06
C LEU A 288 -7.39 12.21 -6.18
N VAL A 289 -6.34 11.51 -6.62
CA VAL A 289 -6.41 10.40 -7.58
C VAL A 289 -7.25 9.25 -7.00
N PHE A 290 -7.07 8.92 -5.73
CA PHE A 290 -7.91 7.93 -5.05
C PHE A 290 -9.40 8.33 -5.05
N PHE A 291 -9.71 9.57 -4.69
CA PHE A 291 -11.08 10.07 -4.72
C PHE A 291 -11.65 10.10 -6.15
N ALA A 292 -10.84 10.42 -7.17
CA ALA A 292 -11.27 10.34 -8.57
C ALA A 292 -11.71 8.91 -8.96
N PHE A 293 -10.95 7.88 -8.56
CA PHE A 293 -11.29 6.49 -8.87
C PHE A 293 -12.46 5.93 -8.04
N PHE A 294 -12.60 6.31 -6.76
CA PHE A 294 -13.57 5.67 -5.86
C PHE A 294 -14.74 6.57 -5.43
N GLY A 295 -14.54 7.88 -5.29
CA GLY A 295 -15.60 8.85 -4.93
C GLY A 295 -16.67 8.99 -6.02
N PHE A 296 -16.28 9.04 -7.30
CA PHE A 296 -17.22 9.09 -8.43
C PHE A 296 -17.72 7.70 -8.87
N ALA A 297 -17.54 6.64 -8.06
CA ALA A 297 -18.10 5.33 -8.35
C ALA A 297 -19.63 5.35 -8.29
N GLU A 298 -20.30 4.53 -9.09
CA GLU A 298 -21.76 4.32 -8.98
C GLU A 298 -22.15 3.77 -7.60
N GLU A 299 -21.33 2.88 -7.05
CA GLU A 299 -21.46 2.39 -5.68
C GLU A 299 -21.37 3.52 -4.64
N ALA A 300 -20.38 4.42 -4.78
CA ALA A 300 -20.25 5.58 -3.89
C ALA A 300 -21.43 6.56 -4.05
N ARG A 301 -21.85 6.87 -5.27
CA ARG A 301 -23.05 7.69 -5.55
C ARG A 301 -24.32 7.09 -4.95
N ARG A 302 -24.47 5.75 -4.95
CA ARG A 302 -25.56 5.05 -4.25
C ARG A 302 -25.49 5.30 -2.74
N HIS A 303 -24.31 5.19 -2.12
CA HIS A 303 -24.13 5.47 -0.70
C HIS A 303 -24.34 6.96 -0.34
N TYR A 304 -23.88 7.90 -1.18
CA TYR A 304 -24.17 9.34 -1.02
C TYR A 304 -25.66 9.62 -1.08
N ARG A 305 -26.37 9.03 -2.04
CA ARG A 305 -27.83 9.17 -2.15
C ARG A 305 -28.54 8.58 -0.93
N MET A 306 -28.11 7.42 -0.42
CA MET A 306 -28.67 6.84 0.82
C MET A 306 -28.44 7.75 2.05
N ALA A 307 -27.25 8.34 2.18
CA ALA A 307 -26.95 9.28 3.25
C ALA A 307 -27.78 10.57 3.14
N TYR A 308 -27.88 11.15 1.94
CA TYR A 308 -28.71 12.31 1.64
C TYR A 308 -30.20 12.03 1.92
N GLU A 309 -30.71 10.86 1.52
CA GLU A 309 -32.09 10.46 1.85
C GLU A 309 -32.31 10.26 3.36
N ALA A 310 -31.31 9.83 4.13
CA ALA A 310 -31.40 9.71 5.58
C ALA A 310 -31.40 11.10 6.27
N VAL A 311 -30.55 12.02 5.81
CA VAL A 311 -30.48 13.40 6.32
C VAL A 311 -31.76 14.17 5.98
N ALA A 312 -32.22 14.13 4.72
CA ALA A 312 -33.44 14.79 4.30
C ALA A 312 -34.67 14.31 5.08
N LYS A 313 -34.81 13.00 5.33
CA LYS A 313 -35.86 12.43 6.19
C LYS A 313 -35.81 12.95 7.63
N LYS A 314 -34.60 13.15 8.20
CA LYS A 314 -34.46 13.77 9.54
C LYS A 314 -34.75 15.27 9.55
N LEU A 315 -34.63 15.95 8.41
CA LEU A 315 -34.96 17.38 8.25
C LEU A 315 -36.39 17.62 7.74
N GLY A 316 -37.23 16.58 7.67
CA GLY A 316 -38.62 16.68 7.18
C GLY A 316 -38.77 16.91 5.67
N ILE A 317 -37.68 16.92 4.91
CA ILE A 317 -37.68 17.16 3.46
C ILE A 317 -38.15 15.89 2.74
N LEU A 318 -39.39 15.91 2.25
CA LEU A 318 -39.99 14.88 1.40
C LEU A 318 -39.31 14.84 0.03
N LEU A 319 -38.18 14.13 -0.05
CA LEU A 319 -37.52 13.84 -1.32
C LEU A 319 -38.44 13.02 -2.24
N PRO A 320 -38.57 13.37 -3.53
CA PRO A 320 -39.25 12.54 -4.51
C PRO A 320 -38.62 11.15 -4.59
N ARG A 321 -39.30 10.15 -4.03
CA ARG A 321 -38.94 8.74 -4.15
C ARG A 321 -39.05 8.37 -5.64
N PRO A 322 -37.96 8.02 -6.35
CA PRO A 322 -38.08 7.59 -7.74
C PRO A 322 -38.91 6.31 -7.76
N SER A 323 -40.03 6.37 -8.46
CA SER A 323 -41.01 5.30 -8.53
C SER A 323 -40.48 4.14 -9.38
N SER A 324 -39.99 3.10 -8.71
CA SER A 324 -39.79 1.77 -9.31
C SER A 324 -41.16 1.16 -9.68
N GLY A 325 -41.76 1.68 -10.75
CA GLY A 325 -43.11 1.31 -11.19
C GLY A 325 -43.95 2.47 -11.74
N ALA A 326 -43.40 3.29 -12.66
CA ALA A 326 -44.19 4.26 -13.43
C ALA A 326 -43.51 4.72 -14.74
N MET A 327 -43.08 3.80 -15.62
CA MET A 327 -42.72 4.17 -17.00
C MET A 327 -43.99 4.23 -17.87
N ALA A 328 -44.90 5.14 -17.52
CA ALA A 328 -46.05 5.44 -18.37
C ALA A 328 -45.59 6.21 -19.63
N ASN A 329 -46.21 5.92 -20.77
CA ASN A 329 -45.84 6.54 -22.05
C ASN A 329 -46.15 8.05 -22.05
N LEU A 330 -45.12 8.88 -21.86
CA LEU A 330 -45.18 10.31 -22.18
C LEU A 330 -44.30 10.60 -23.40
N GLY A 331 -44.87 10.39 -24.58
CA GLY A 331 -44.14 10.40 -25.84
C GLY A 331 -43.67 11.79 -26.28
N TRP A 332 -42.37 12.05 -26.18
CA TRP A 332 -41.74 13.15 -26.91
C TRP A 332 -41.73 12.86 -28.41
N LYS A 333 -42.68 13.46 -29.13
CA LYS A 333 -42.70 13.48 -30.59
C LYS A 333 -41.48 14.22 -31.13
N LYS A 334 -40.46 13.49 -31.61
CA LYS A 334 -39.54 13.99 -32.62
C LYS A 334 -39.95 13.41 -33.97
N ASN A 335 -40.40 14.29 -34.88
CA ASN A 335 -40.68 13.90 -36.25
C ASN A 335 -39.36 13.58 -36.97
N ILE A 336 -39.11 12.31 -37.27
CA ILE A 336 -38.12 11.88 -38.27
C ILE A 336 -38.86 10.92 -39.21
N SER A 337 -39.15 11.39 -40.41
CA SER A 337 -39.88 10.65 -41.44
C SER A 337 -38.96 9.70 -42.20
N ILE A 338 -39.14 8.40 -42.02
CA ILE A 338 -38.51 7.35 -42.83
C ILE A 338 -39.63 6.40 -43.30
N LEU A 339 -39.57 5.99 -44.56
CA LEU A 339 -40.61 5.22 -45.24
C LEU A 339 -40.65 3.75 -44.76
N PRO A 340 -41.83 3.09 -44.81
CA PRO A 340 -41.96 1.69 -44.40
C PRO A 340 -41.39 0.73 -45.45
N MET A 341 -40.76 -0.36 -45.00
CA MET A 341 -40.43 -1.52 -45.83
C MET A 341 -41.19 -2.75 -45.33
N SER A 342 -41.60 -3.63 -46.25
CA SER A 342 -42.51 -4.75 -45.96
C SER A 342 -41.88 -5.84 -45.11
N ASN A 343 -42.72 -6.51 -44.31
CA ASN A 343 -42.36 -7.73 -43.60
C ASN A 343 -41.96 -8.86 -44.55
N ALA A 344 -40.91 -9.60 -44.18
CA ALA A 344 -40.63 -10.94 -44.67
C ALA A 344 -40.13 -11.81 -43.50
N SER A 345 -40.89 -12.83 -43.11
CA SER A 345 -40.58 -13.68 -41.96
C SER A 345 -39.68 -14.85 -42.33
N ILE A 346 -38.44 -14.86 -41.83
CA ILE A 346 -37.51 -15.99 -42.00
C ILE A 346 -37.47 -16.82 -40.71
N SER A 347 -37.97 -18.06 -40.80
CA SER A 347 -37.96 -19.03 -39.71
C SER A 347 -36.68 -19.88 -39.71
N ILE A 348 -35.99 -19.99 -38.58
CA ILE A 348 -34.82 -20.85 -38.40
C ILE A 348 -35.31 -22.27 -38.02
N PRO A 349 -34.85 -23.35 -38.69
CA PRO A 349 -35.29 -24.71 -38.38
C PRO A 349 -34.65 -25.27 -37.10
N VAL A 350 -35.44 -25.99 -36.31
CA VAL A 350 -34.99 -26.76 -35.13
C VAL A 350 -34.79 -28.22 -35.54
N PHE A 351 -33.62 -28.79 -35.24
CA PHE A 351 -33.31 -30.19 -35.55
C PHE A 351 -33.84 -31.12 -34.45
N THR A 352 -34.92 -31.85 -34.73
CA THR A 352 -35.46 -32.89 -33.85
C THR A 352 -35.16 -34.29 -34.41
N GLN A 353 -34.35 -35.06 -33.71
CA GLN A 353 -34.01 -36.43 -34.10
C GLN A 353 -35.22 -37.37 -33.88
N LYS A 354 -35.75 -37.93 -34.97
CA LYS A 354 -36.99 -38.73 -34.97
C LYS A 354 -36.66 -40.22 -34.90
N LEU A 355 -37.14 -40.94 -33.88
CA LEU A 355 -37.08 -42.40 -33.88
C LEU A 355 -37.91 -42.96 -35.04
N HIS A 356 -37.39 -43.98 -35.71
CA HIS A 356 -38.11 -44.74 -36.73
C HIS A 356 -38.37 -46.16 -36.21
N SER A 357 -39.65 -46.50 -36.03
CA SER A 357 -40.13 -47.83 -35.66
C SER A 357 -40.90 -48.43 -36.83
N THR A 358 -40.37 -49.51 -37.40
CA THR A 358 -41.01 -50.30 -38.47
C THR A 358 -40.81 -51.79 -38.20
N SER A 359 -41.86 -52.59 -38.33
CA SER A 359 -41.88 -54.00 -37.92
C SER A 359 -42.44 -54.90 -39.01
N SER A 360 -41.61 -55.85 -39.49
CA SER A 360 -41.98 -56.95 -40.39
C SER A 360 -40.84 -57.98 -40.38
N THR A 361 -40.87 -59.01 -39.54
CA THR A 361 -41.43 -60.36 -39.77
C THR A 361 -40.52 -61.36 -40.50
N LEU A 362 -40.13 -62.40 -39.75
CA LEU A 362 -40.02 -63.81 -40.16
C LEU A 362 -38.94 -64.27 -41.17
N ALA A 363 -37.85 -64.88 -40.68
CA ALA A 363 -37.19 -66.08 -41.26
C ALA A 363 -36.09 -66.65 -40.32
N THR A 364 -35.90 -67.98 -40.32
CA THR A 364 -34.87 -68.73 -39.56
C THR A 364 -34.55 -70.07 -40.26
N PRO A 365 -33.51 -70.86 -39.85
CA PRO A 365 -32.34 -70.45 -39.05
C PRO A 365 -30.86 -70.58 -39.55
N PRO A 366 -30.36 -71.58 -40.29
CA PRO A 366 -29.28 -72.40 -39.69
C PRO A 366 -28.01 -72.69 -40.51
N LYS A 367 -26.93 -73.05 -39.76
CA LYS A 367 -25.83 -74.04 -40.03
C LYS A 367 -24.37 -73.51 -39.95
N TYR A 368 -23.64 -74.02 -38.93
CA TYR A 368 -22.24 -74.53 -38.88
C TYR A 368 -21.06 -73.66 -39.43
N THR A 369 -19.80 -73.74 -38.94
CA THR A 369 -19.07 -74.54 -37.92
C THR A 369 -18.02 -73.60 -37.29
N ALA A 370 -17.82 -73.50 -35.96
CA ALA A 370 -17.18 -74.43 -35.01
C ALA A 370 -15.63 -74.49 -35.03
N PHE A 371 -15.00 -73.80 -34.06
CA PHE A 371 -13.83 -74.26 -33.26
C PHE A 371 -13.83 -73.39 -31.97
N SER A 372 -14.02 -73.95 -30.77
CA SER A 372 -12.99 -74.52 -29.85
C SER A 372 -11.87 -73.52 -29.51
N SER A 373 -11.50 -73.26 -28.24
CA SER A 373 -11.87 -73.85 -26.93
C SER A 373 -12.19 -72.72 -25.91
N ASP A 374 -13.16 -72.85 -25.00
CA ASP A 374 -13.09 -73.59 -23.72
C ASP A 374 -11.88 -73.22 -22.83
N THR A 375 -12.02 -72.97 -21.51
CA THR A 375 -13.25 -72.79 -20.69
C THR A 375 -12.89 -71.99 -19.40
N SER A 376 -13.78 -71.13 -18.86
CA SER A 376 -14.63 -71.38 -17.66
C SER A 376 -13.87 -71.83 -16.38
N ARG A 377 -14.18 -71.40 -15.15
CA ARG A 377 -15.34 -70.63 -14.64
C ARG A 377 -15.14 -70.15 -13.16
N THR A 378 -15.98 -69.18 -12.74
CA THR A 378 -16.73 -69.03 -11.43
C THR A 378 -16.38 -69.94 -10.23
N SER A 379 -16.54 -69.55 -8.95
CA SER A 379 -17.13 -68.36 -8.28
C SER A 379 -16.91 -68.46 -6.74
N TYR A 380 -17.71 -67.73 -5.95
CA TYR A 380 -18.07 -67.94 -4.52
C TYR A 380 -17.13 -67.20 -3.53
N THR A 381 -17.60 -66.20 -2.76
CA THR A 381 -18.45 -66.23 -1.52
C THR A 381 -17.76 -66.98 -0.36
N ASP A 382 -17.75 -66.52 0.90
CA ASP A 382 -18.44 -65.37 1.52
C ASP A 382 -17.80 -64.92 2.87
N THR A 383 -18.25 -63.78 3.41
CA THR A 383 -18.25 -63.29 4.83
C THR A 383 -16.98 -63.30 5.74
N THR A 384 -17.10 -62.52 6.85
CA THR A 384 -16.46 -62.65 8.19
C THR A 384 -14.96 -62.35 8.43
N SER A 385 -14.69 -61.09 8.79
CA SER A 385 -14.02 -60.63 10.04
C SER A 385 -12.79 -61.36 10.65
N SER A 386 -11.67 -60.64 10.81
CA SER A 386 -10.93 -60.55 12.10
C SER A 386 -9.85 -59.43 12.18
N ILE A 387 -9.99 -58.56 13.20
CA ILE A 387 -9.00 -58.15 14.23
C ILE A 387 -7.52 -57.78 13.86
N CYS A 388 -7.09 -56.61 14.38
CA CYS A 388 -5.74 -56.21 14.91
C CYS A 388 -4.77 -55.23 14.18
N ARG A 389 -4.24 -54.32 15.02
CA ARG A 389 -2.89 -53.68 15.07
C ARG A 389 -2.42 -52.63 14.03
N SER A 390 -2.51 -51.36 14.47
CA SER A 390 -1.41 -50.38 14.48
C SER A 390 -0.27 -50.83 15.45
N PRO A 391 0.99 -50.33 15.42
CA PRO A 391 1.43 -48.91 15.57
C PRO A 391 2.32 -48.47 14.35
N ILE A 392 3.34 -47.58 14.34
CA ILE A 392 4.19 -46.81 15.30
C ILE A 392 4.55 -45.43 14.70
N THR A 393 4.83 -44.42 15.54
CA THR A 393 5.48 -43.13 15.19
C THR A 393 6.84 -42.95 15.90
N PRO A 394 7.88 -42.35 15.29
CA PRO A 394 9.05 -41.88 16.02
C PRO A 394 8.82 -40.49 16.65
N VAL A 395 9.42 -40.26 17.81
CA VAL A 395 9.44 -38.99 18.56
C VAL A 395 10.90 -38.64 18.86
N PHE A 396 11.24 -37.35 18.93
CA PHE A 396 12.53 -36.88 19.44
C PHE A 396 12.33 -35.91 20.62
N LYS A 397 13.24 -35.94 21.60
CA LYS A 397 13.17 -35.15 22.85
C LYS A 397 14.56 -34.65 23.23
N ALA A 398 14.63 -33.55 23.98
CA ALA A 398 15.86 -32.83 24.33
C ALA A 398 16.37 -33.14 25.75
N HIS A 399 17.61 -32.72 26.06
CA HIS A 399 18.11 -32.49 27.43
C HIS A 399 19.31 -31.52 27.43
N ALA A 400 19.69 -31.05 28.61
CA ALA A 400 20.83 -30.17 28.95
C ALA A 400 21.46 -30.65 30.29
N ASP A 401 22.48 -30.06 30.93
CA ASP A 401 23.06 -28.70 30.88
C ASP A 401 24.51 -28.70 31.48
N THR A 402 25.03 -27.57 31.98
CA THR A 402 26.16 -27.35 32.95
C THR A 402 27.39 -26.55 32.43
N VAL A 403 28.02 -25.76 33.32
CA VAL A 403 28.90 -24.57 33.08
C VAL A 403 29.86 -24.35 34.30
N PRO A 404 30.98 -23.58 34.29
CA PRO A 404 31.91 -23.12 33.23
C PRO A 404 33.24 -23.93 33.23
N PRO A 405 34.44 -23.60 33.81
CA PRO A 405 35.05 -22.39 34.45
C PRO A 405 36.49 -21.97 33.97
N ILE A 406 37.10 -20.98 34.66
CA ILE A 406 38.55 -20.59 34.74
C ILE A 406 39.15 -19.62 33.68
N LEU A 407 39.90 -18.63 34.21
CA LEU A 407 40.77 -17.63 33.57
C LEU A 407 42.19 -17.75 34.18
N PRO A 408 43.26 -17.28 33.51
CA PRO A 408 44.28 -16.54 34.28
C PRO A 408 44.81 -15.24 33.61
N THR A 409 45.18 -14.31 34.49
CA THR A 409 46.13 -13.19 34.30
C THR A 409 47.59 -13.71 34.12
N MET A 410 48.67 -12.95 33.89
CA MET A 410 49.00 -11.54 34.21
C MET A 410 50.27 -11.04 33.44
N GLN A 411 50.58 -9.73 33.56
CA GLN A 411 51.92 -9.09 33.43
C GLN A 411 52.64 -9.05 32.05
N LEU A 412 53.76 -8.31 31.86
CA LEU A 412 54.15 -6.91 32.17
C LEU A 412 55.65 -6.68 31.82
N SER A 413 55.95 -5.88 30.80
CA SER A 413 57.23 -5.19 30.55
C SER A 413 57.00 -4.19 29.39
N GLU A 414 57.43 -2.92 29.35
CA GLU A 414 58.57 -2.16 29.90
C GLU A 414 59.80 -2.10 28.97
N SER A 415 60.47 -0.92 28.92
CA SER A 415 61.48 -0.45 27.94
C SER A 415 60.89 -0.10 26.54
N LEU A 416 61.36 0.91 25.78
CA LEU A 416 62.45 1.89 25.99
C LEU A 416 62.13 3.24 25.29
N ARG A 417 62.67 4.34 25.81
CA ARG A 417 62.80 5.69 25.18
C ARG A 417 64.18 5.81 24.50
N PRO A 418 64.53 6.92 23.79
CA PRO A 418 63.72 7.81 22.94
C PRO A 418 64.43 8.08 21.57
N SER A 419 63.83 8.92 20.72
CA SER A 419 64.60 9.80 19.82
C SER A 419 63.86 11.12 19.59
N SER A 420 64.59 12.18 19.22
CA SER A 420 64.13 13.56 19.28
C SER A 420 64.32 14.31 17.96
N SER A 421 63.35 15.14 17.59
CA SER A 421 63.58 16.35 16.80
C SER A 421 62.64 17.47 17.26
N GLN A 422 63.10 18.71 17.16
CA GLN A 422 62.40 19.91 17.65
C GLN A 422 61.99 20.81 16.50
N SER A 423 60.80 21.43 16.59
CA SER A 423 60.50 22.69 15.88
C SER A 423 59.47 23.54 16.64
N SER A 424 60.02 24.45 17.44
CA SER A 424 59.58 25.85 17.61
C SER A 424 58.80 26.44 16.42
N LEU A 425 57.86 27.39 16.53
CA LEU A 425 57.30 28.31 17.58
C LEU A 425 56.02 28.96 16.94
N PRO A 426 55.32 29.94 17.55
CA PRO A 426 54.79 30.06 18.92
C PRO A 426 53.25 30.25 18.94
N MET A 427 52.62 30.13 20.12
CA MET A 427 51.25 30.61 20.37
C MET A 427 51.30 32.00 21.04
N ARG A 428 50.39 32.93 20.69
CA ARG A 428 50.27 34.25 21.34
C ARG A 428 48.80 34.61 21.64
N GLN A 429 48.45 34.63 22.92
CA GLN A 429 47.25 35.26 23.48
C GLN A 429 47.59 36.68 23.99
N PRO A 430 46.67 37.41 24.67
CA PRO A 430 45.46 38.00 24.10
C PRO A 430 45.42 39.53 24.34
N SER A 431 44.40 40.22 23.82
CA SER A 431 44.15 41.65 24.09
C SER A 431 42.71 41.92 24.53
N ARG A 432 42.56 42.49 25.73
CA ARG A 432 41.42 43.37 26.09
C ARG A 432 41.70 44.78 25.51
N ASP A 433 40.88 45.83 25.58
CA ASP A 433 39.69 46.26 26.33
C ASP A 433 39.05 47.42 25.47
N PRO A 434 38.08 48.25 25.91
CA PRO A 434 36.80 48.01 26.59
C PRO A 434 35.62 48.72 25.82
N GLU A 435 34.63 49.24 26.55
CA GLU A 435 33.47 50.08 26.13
C GLU A 435 32.29 49.39 25.37
N GLY A 436 31.02 49.77 25.61
CA GLY A 436 30.57 50.68 26.69
C GLY A 436 29.22 51.40 26.57
N ARG A 437 28.07 50.73 26.29
CA ARG A 437 26.77 51.35 26.66
C ARG A 437 25.63 50.36 26.95
N LYS A 438 24.77 50.74 27.90
CA LYS A 438 23.59 50.01 28.37
C LYS A 438 22.33 50.53 27.68
N SER A 439 21.29 49.70 27.59
CA SER A 439 19.90 50.16 27.78
C SER A 439 19.03 49.01 28.29
N LEU A 440 18.28 49.25 29.38
CA LEU A 440 17.23 48.37 29.89
C LEU A 440 15.89 49.10 29.84
N TYR A 441 14.86 48.47 29.28
CA TYR A 441 13.43 48.58 29.63
C TYR A 441 12.77 47.30 29.04
N PHE A 442 12.16 46.35 29.75
CA PHE A 442 11.25 46.31 30.92
C PHE A 442 9.77 46.61 30.57
N VAL A 443 8.83 45.97 31.28
CA VAL A 443 7.37 45.82 31.01
C VAL A 443 7.10 44.77 29.90
N ALA A 444 6.48 43.60 30.08
CA ALA A 444 5.55 43.00 31.07
C ALA A 444 4.05 43.12 30.76
N LEU A 445 3.50 42.07 30.14
CA LEU A 445 2.18 41.47 30.40
C LEU A 445 2.14 40.04 29.84
#